data_AF-A0A7C7NU47-F1
#
_entry.id   AF-A0A7C7NU47-F1
#
_cell.length_a   1.000
_cell.length_b   1.000
_cell.length_c   1.000
_cell.angle_alpha   90.00
_cell.angle_beta   90.00
_cell.angle_gamma   90.00
#
_symmetry.space_group_name_H-M   'P 1'
#
loop_
_entity.id
_entity.type
_entity.pdbx_description
1 polymer ?
#
loop_
_entity_poly.entity_id
_entity_poly.type
_entity_poly.pdbx_seq_one_letter_code
_entity_poly.pdbx_strand_id
1 'polypeptide(L)'
;FGSNAVRNPIESENITRYRLKEDWIWDRQRSERYVRIIGIAPMIEGFDRDGESIGYSPLFWLYYPECRYVFANADVFNLFNDAQRRTYEDLFQKRYFSSYIVKESNVYDRQVVEYQRGMDALAESERIKEELFLLEHDLWHY
;
A
#
# COMPACT_ATOMS: atom_id res chain seq x y z
N PHE A 1 -6.37 -10.70 -39.21
CA PHE A 1 -5.76 -9.48 -38.64
C PHE A 1 -5.26 -9.81 -37.24
N GLY A 2 -4.06 -10.40 -37.14
CA GLY A 2 -3.40 -10.61 -35.85
C GLY A 2 -2.47 -9.43 -35.63
N SER A 3 -2.81 -8.51 -34.73
CA SER A 3 -1.83 -7.54 -34.25
C SER A 3 -0.74 -8.31 -33.50
N ASN A 4 0.47 -8.32 -34.04
CA ASN A 4 1.67 -8.70 -33.29
C ASN A 4 1.88 -7.65 -32.21
N ALA A 5 1.11 -7.72 -31.12
CA ALA A 5 1.40 -6.98 -29.91
C ALA A 5 2.71 -7.54 -29.37
N VAL A 6 3.79 -6.77 -29.52
CA VAL A 6 5.07 -7.05 -28.88
C VAL A 6 4.81 -7.10 -27.38
N ARG A 7 4.78 -8.31 -26.82
CA ARG A 7 4.52 -8.53 -25.41
C ARG A 7 5.84 -8.31 -24.69
N ASN A 8 6.10 -7.07 -24.29
CA ASN A 8 7.27 -6.77 -23.49
C ASN A 8 7.15 -7.53 -22.15
N PRO A 9 8.15 -8.35 -21.78
CA PRO A 9 8.15 -8.99 -20.47
C PRO A 9 8.21 -7.91 -19.39
N ILE A 10 7.41 -8.07 -18.34
CA ILE A 10 7.46 -7.18 -17.18
C ILE A 10 8.60 -7.70 -16.30
N GLU A 11 9.63 -6.87 -16.12
CA GLU A 11 10.78 -7.17 -15.28
C GLU A 11 10.56 -6.62 -13.86
N SER A 12 11.29 -7.17 -12.89
CA SER A 12 11.18 -6.73 -11.50
C SER A 12 11.50 -5.25 -11.31
N GLU A 13 12.34 -4.68 -12.17
CA GLU A 13 12.71 -3.26 -12.18
C GLU A 13 11.54 -2.33 -12.52
N ASN A 14 10.51 -2.84 -13.20
CA ASN A 14 9.32 -2.05 -13.51
C ASN A 14 8.39 -1.89 -12.30
N ILE A 15 8.59 -2.68 -11.23
CA ILE A 15 7.80 -2.62 -10.01
C ILE A 15 8.35 -1.51 -9.11
N THR A 16 7.70 -0.37 -9.11
CA THR A 16 8.15 0.83 -8.36
C THR A 16 7.37 1.05 -7.08
N ARG A 17 6.18 0.46 -6.93
CA ARG A 17 5.29 0.64 -5.78
C ARG A 17 4.56 -0.64 -5.42
N TYR A 18 4.04 -0.67 -4.19
CA TYR A 18 3.17 -1.74 -3.71
C TYR A 18 1.85 -1.16 -3.22
N ARG A 19 0.74 -1.83 -3.56
CA ARG A 19 -0.58 -1.58 -2.98
C ARG A 19 -0.82 -2.58 -1.86
N LEU A 20 -1.13 -2.08 -0.68
CA LEU A 20 -1.47 -2.90 0.48
C LEU A 20 -2.99 -2.92 0.68
N LYS A 21 -3.52 -4.09 1.02
CA LYS A 21 -4.88 -4.25 1.54
C LYS A 21 -4.76 -4.58 3.01
N GLU A 22 -5.27 -3.68 3.84
CA GLU A 22 -5.20 -3.77 5.29
C GLU A 22 -6.61 -3.94 5.86
N ASP A 23 -6.68 -4.66 6.97
CA ASP A 23 -7.86 -4.78 7.81
C ASP A 23 -7.53 -4.24 9.20
N TRP A 24 -8.36 -3.30 9.63
CA TRP A 24 -8.20 -2.56 10.87
C TRP A 24 -9.17 -3.12 11.88
N ILE A 25 -8.66 -4.00 12.74
CA ILE A 25 -9.51 -4.77 13.65
C ILE A 25 -9.64 -4.02 14.96
N TRP A 26 -10.88 -3.86 15.41
CA TRP A 26 -11.24 -3.24 16.69
C TRP A 26 -11.62 -4.30 17.72
N ASP A 27 -10.79 -4.49 18.74
CA ASP A 27 -11.17 -5.29 19.90
C ASP A 27 -11.76 -4.39 20.99
N ARG A 28 -13.09 -4.40 21.12
CA ARG A 28 -13.82 -3.64 22.15
C ARG A 28 -13.51 -4.08 23.58
N GLN A 29 -13.12 -5.33 23.79
CA GLN A 29 -12.86 -5.84 25.14
C GLN A 29 -11.50 -5.43 25.64
N ARG A 30 -10.52 -5.33 24.73
CA ARG A 30 -9.14 -4.94 25.06
C ARG A 30 -8.86 -3.46 24.83
N SER A 31 -9.79 -2.74 24.19
CA SER A 31 -9.56 -1.36 23.72
C SER A 31 -8.33 -1.23 22.82
N GLU A 32 -7.94 -2.33 22.17
CA GLU A 32 -6.76 -2.40 21.32
C GLU A 32 -7.19 -2.43 19.85
N ARG A 33 -6.49 -1.67 19.00
CA ARG A 33 -6.47 -1.87 17.54
C ARG A 33 -5.19 -2.55 17.14
N TYR A 34 -5.32 -3.40 16.13
CA TYR A 34 -4.16 -3.84 15.37
C TYR A 34 -4.47 -3.81 13.88
N VAL A 35 -3.45 -3.43 13.11
CA VAL A 35 -3.51 -3.45 11.66
C VAL A 35 -3.04 -4.80 11.16
N ARG A 36 -3.87 -5.45 10.35
CA ARG A 36 -3.53 -6.71 9.70
C ARG A 36 -3.43 -6.51 8.20
N ILE A 37 -2.25 -6.74 7.63
CA ILE A 37 -2.08 -6.75 6.18
C ILE A 37 -2.62 -8.09 5.64
N ILE A 38 -3.61 -8.03 4.76
CA ILE A 38 -4.23 -9.21 4.14
C ILE A 38 -3.61 -9.48 2.77
N GLY A 39 -3.31 -8.43 2.01
CA GLY A 39 -2.83 -8.57 0.65
C GLY A 39 -1.81 -7.51 0.27
N ILE A 40 -0.91 -7.90 -0.62
CA ILE A 40 0.07 -7.02 -1.25
C ILE A 40 0.01 -7.21 -2.76
N ALA A 41 0.07 -6.11 -3.51
CA ALA A 41 0.11 -6.15 -4.96
C ALA A 41 1.23 -5.27 -5.49
N PRO A 42 2.19 -5.81 -6.27
CA PRO A 42 3.15 -4.98 -6.98
C PRO A 42 2.44 -4.13 -8.03
N MET A 43 2.89 -2.88 -8.18
CA MET A 43 2.34 -1.91 -9.11
C MET A 43 3.39 -1.48 -10.13
N ILE A 44 2.95 -1.32 -11.37
CA ILE A 44 3.75 -0.76 -12.46
C ILE A 44 3.17 0.58 -12.88
N GLU A 45 4.03 1.45 -13.38
CA GLU A 45 3.62 2.68 -14.02
C GLU A 45 3.28 2.42 -15.48
N GLY A 46 2.10 2.85 -15.91
CA GLY A 46 1.74 2.86 -17.32
C GLY A 46 2.16 4.17 -17.97
N PHE A 47 2.51 4.11 -19.24
CA PHE A 47 2.79 5.29 -20.06
C PHE A 47 1.89 5.28 -21.31
N ASP A 48 1.37 6.44 -21.70
CA ASP A 48 0.67 6.60 -22.97
C ASP A 48 1.67 6.65 -24.15
N ARG A 49 1.17 6.67 -25.38
CA ARG A 49 1.96 6.77 -26.62
C ARG A 49 2.85 8.01 -26.66
N ASP A 50 2.44 9.07 -25.97
CA ASP A 50 3.16 10.33 -25.88
C ASP A 50 4.21 10.34 -24.74
N GLY A 51 4.34 9.24 -23.99
CA GLY A 51 5.29 9.11 -22.88
C GLY A 51 4.79 9.68 -21.55
N GLU A 52 3.57 10.22 -21.52
CA GLU A 52 2.93 10.71 -20.31
C GLU A 52 2.49 9.56 -19.40
N SER A 53 2.68 9.73 -18.08
CA SER A 53 2.27 8.73 -17.10
C SER A 53 0.74 8.66 -17.00
N ILE A 54 0.19 7.47 -17.25
CA ILE A 54 -1.23 7.17 -17.04
C ILE A 54 -1.51 6.68 -15.61
N GLY A 55 -0.49 6.69 -14.75
CA GLY A 55 -0.57 6.29 -13.36
C GLY A 55 -0.23 4.82 -13.13
N TYR A 56 -0.42 4.39 -11.89
CA TYR A 56 0.03 3.09 -11.40
C TYR A 56 -1.12 2.07 -11.38
N SER A 57 -0.85 0.88 -11.90
CA SER A 57 -1.81 -0.23 -11.93
C SER A 57 -1.28 -1.45 -11.16
N PRO A 58 -2.11 -2.11 -10.32
CA PRO A 58 -1.72 -3.35 -9.65
C PRO A 58 -1.62 -4.49 -10.67
N LEU A 59 -0.57 -5.30 -10.55
CA LEU A 59 -0.36 -6.47 -11.43
C LEU A 59 -1.21 -7.67 -10.97
N PHE A 60 -0.99 -8.11 -9.74
CA PHE A 60 -1.72 -9.24 -9.14
C PHE A 60 -1.70 -9.11 -7.61
N TRP A 61 -2.67 -9.76 -6.96
CA TRP A 61 -2.74 -9.78 -5.49
C TRP A 61 -2.08 -11.05 -4.95
N LEU A 62 -1.19 -10.85 -3.98
CA LEU A 62 -0.61 -11.90 -3.17
C LEU A 62 -1.27 -11.88 -1.79
N TYR A 63 -1.52 -13.07 -1.24
CA TYR A 63 -1.99 -13.21 0.13
C TYR A 63 -0.81 -13.00 1.08
N TYR A 64 -0.84 -11.88 1.81
CA TYR A 64 0.31 -11.41 2.60
C TYR A 64 0.79 -12.43 3.66
N PRO A 65 -0.09 -13.15 4.39
CA PRO A 65 0.36 -14.11 5.39
C PRO A 65 1.29 -15.20 4.87
N GLU A 66 1.09 -15.67 3.63
CA GLU A 66 1.97 -16.67 3.00
C GLU A 66 3.31 -16.04 2.56
N CYS A 67 3.30 -14.77 2.20
CA CYS A 67 4.51 -14.03 1.84
C CYS A 67 5.38 -13.63 3.03
N ARG A 68 4.86 -13.68 4.27
CA ARG A 68 5.60 -13.27 5.48
C ARG A 68 6.93 -13.98 5.62
N TYR A 69 6.98 -15.28 5.32
CA TYR A 69 8.23 -16.03 5.40
C TYR A 69 9.29 -15.47 4.45
N VAL A 70 8.89 -15.10 3.23
CA VAL A 70 9.80 -14.48 2.25
C VAL A 70 10.25 -13.11 2.73
N PHE A 71 9.32 -12.26 3.20
CA PHE A 71 9.64 -10.91 3.67
C PHE A 71 10.44 -10.86 4.97
N ALA A 72 10.30 -11.87 5.82
CA ALA A 72 11.09 -12.00 7.04
C ALA A 72 12.54 -12.43 6.76
N ASN A 73 12.79 -13.11 5.65
CA ASN A 73 14.13 -13.53 5.23
C ASN A 73 14.76 -12.57 4.20
N ALA A 74 14.00 -11.60 3.69
CA ALA A 74 14.49 -10.59 2.76
C ALA A 74 14.94 -9.34 3.53
N ASP A 75 16.23 -9.05 3.45
CA ASP A 75 16.82 -7.85 4.05
C ASP A 75 16.54 -6.61 3.18
N VAL A 76 16.19 -5.50 3.83
CA VAL A 76 16.08 -4.18 3.22
C VAL A 76 17.47 -3.53 3.21
N PHE A 77 18.00 -3.26 2.03
CA PHE A 77 19.27 -2.56 1.89
C PHE A 77 19.13 -1.10 2.36
N ASN A 78 19.69 -0.78 3.52
CA ASN A 78 19.78 0.60 4.01
C ASN A 78 21.17 1.17 3.74
N LEU A 79 21.28 2.04 2.73
CA LEU A 79 22.54 2.69 2.32
C LEU A 79 23.14 3.60 3.41
N PHE A 80 22.34 4.03 4.39
CA PHE A 80 22.76 5.02 5.39
C PHE A 80 23.10 4.41 6.76
N ASN A 81 22.75 3.14 7.02
CA ASN A 81 23.01 2.51 8.31
C ASN A 81 23.12 0.99 8.18
N ASP A 82 24.36 0.50 8.00
CA ASP A 82 24.70 -0.92 7.84
C ASP A 82 24.64 -1.71 9.16
N ALA A 83 24.50 -1.02 10.30
CA ALA A 83 24.49 -1.65 11.62
C ALA A 83 23.12 -2.26 12.00
N GLN A 84 22.02 -1.83 11.38
CA GLN A 84 20.68 -2.34 11.68
C GLN A 84 20.08 -2.99 10.44
N ARG A 85 20.32 -4.31 10.29
CA ARG A 85 19.59 -5.13 9.33
C ARG A 85 18.11 -5.09 9.69
N ARG A 86 17.29 -4.60 8.76
CA ARG A 86 15.83 -4.63 8.87
C ARG A 86 15.30 -5.48 7.74
N THR A 87 14.34 -6.33 8.06
CA THR A 87 13.67 -7.17 7.07
C THR A 87 12.46 -6.42 6.50
N TYR A 88 11.99 -6.83 5.32
CA TYR A 88 10.78 -6.24 4.75
C TYR A 88 9.57 -6.42 5.67
N GLU A 89 9.49 -7.54 6.39
CA GLU A 89 8.44 -7.77 7.38
C GLU A 89 8.48 -6.73 8.52
N ASP A 90 9.66 -6.38 9.04
CA ASP A 90 9.80 -5.37 10.08
C ASP A 90 9.37 -3.98 9.57
N LEU A 91 9.70 -3.66 8.32
CA LEU A 91 9.32 -2.42 7.66
C LEU A 91 7.79 -2.31 7.51
N PHE A 92 7.12 -3.38 7.08
CA PHE A 92 5.67 -3.39 6.93
C PHE A 92 4.95 -3.35 8.29
N GLN A 93 5.40 -4.16 9.26
CA GLN A 93 4.79 -4.26 10.57
C GLN A 93 4.92 -2.95 11.38
N LYS A 94 6.08 -2.28 11.30
CA LYS A 94 6.32 -0.98 11.95
C LYS A 94 5.84 0.21 11.12
N ARG A 95 5.24 -0.04 9.95
CA ARG A 95 4.81 0.99 8.98
C ARG A 95 5.90 1.99 8.62
N TYR A 96 7.14 1.52 8.46
CA TYR A 96 8.28 2.36 8.11
C TYR A 96 8.33 2.64 6.59
N PHE A 97 7.25 3.22 6.06
CA PHE A 97 7.09 3.56 4.65
C PHE A 97 6.18 4.79 4.49
N SER A 98 6.31 5.49 3.36
CA SER A 98 5.37 6.53 2.96
C SER A 98 4.20 5.91 2.18
N SER A 99 2.97 6.26 2.55
CA SER A 99 1.75 5.76 1.90
C SER A 99 0.63 6.78 1.91
N TYR A 100 -0.29 6.62 0.95
CA TYR A 100 -1.54 7.35 0.87
C TYR A 100 -2.69 6.34 0.72
N ILE A 101 -3.88 6.71 1.19
CA ILE A 101 -5.07 5.87 1.19
C ILE A 101 -5.81 6.06 -0.13
N VAL A 102 -5.94 4.97 -0.89
CA VAL A 102 -6.64 4.99 -2.19
C VAL A 102 -8.13 4.65 -2.05
N LYS A 103 -8.47 3.89 -1.02
CA LYS A 103 -9.83 3.40 -0.76
C LYS A 103 -9.97 3.03 0.71
N GLU A 104 -11.10 3.40 1.28
CA GLU A 104 -11.59 2.89 2.56
C GLU A 104 -12.87 2.08 2.34
N SER A 105 -13.29 1.32 3.35
CA SER A 105 -14.56 0.61 3.31
C SER A 105 -15.70 1.63 3.37
N ASN A 106 -16.46 1.76 2.29
CA ASN A 106 -17.63 2.64 2.23
C ASN A 106 -18.83 1.93 1.58
N VAL A 107 -20.03 2.45 1.85
CA VAL A 107 -21.31 1.87 1.40
C VAL A 107 -21.40 1.75 -0.12
N TYR A 108 -20.71 2.62 -0.85
CA TYR A 108 -20.78 2.71 -2.30
C TYR A 108 -19.60 2.02 -3.02
N ASP A 109 -18.71 1.37 -2.26
CA ASP A 109 -17.47 0.74 -2.73
C ASP A 109 -16.55 1.64 -3.59
N ARG A 110 -16.66 2.96 -3.45
CA ARG A 110 -15.96 3.95 -4.29
C ARG A 110 -14.53 4.20 -3.82
N GLN A 111 -13.62 4.47 -4.75
CA GLN A 111 -12.28 4.95 -4.42
C GLN A 111 -12.28 6.45 -4.10
N VAL A 112 -11.28 6.93 -3.36
CA VAL A 112 -11.13 8.36 -2.98
C VAL A 112 -11.17 9.27 -4.22
N VAL A 113 -10.50 8.84 -5.28
CA VAL A 113 -10.43 9.54 -6.58
C VAL A 113 -11.75 9.57 -7.35
N GLU A 114 -12.73 8.73 -7.00
CA GLU A 114 -14.02 8.66 -7.70
C GLU A 114 -15.02 9.71 -7.18
N TYR A 115 -14.80 10.25 -5.98
CA TYR A 115 -15.64 11.30 -5.40
C TYR A 115 -14.91 12.63 -5.16
N GLN A 116 -13.58 12.68 -5.23
CA GLN A 116 -12.79 13.91 -5.19
C GLN A 116 -11.79 13.98 -6.35
N ARG A 117 -11.57 15.19 -6.89
CA ARG A 117 -10.71 15.42 -8.06
C ARG A 117 -9.41 16.12 -7.66
N GLY A 118 -8.29 15.63 -8.18
CA GLY A 118 -7.00 16.35 -8.12
C GLY A 118 -6.45 16.52 -6.70
N MET A 119 -6.07 17.76 -6.35
CA MET A 119 -5.47 18.09 -5.04
C MET A 119 -6.39 17.72 -3.86
N ASP A 120 -7.71 17.75 -4.07
CA ASP A 120 -8.70 17.41 -3.05
C ASP A 120 -8.64 15.92 -2.67
N ALA A 121 -8.25 15.04 -3.60
CA ALA A 121 -8.13 13.61 -3.32
C ALA A 121 -6.92 13.28 -2.43
N LEU A 122 -5.82 14.03 -2.58
CA LEU A 122 -4.67 13.88 -1.69
C LEU A 122 -4.98 14.45 -0.30
N ALA A 123 -5.64 15.61 -0.23
CA ALA A 123 -6.08 16.20 1.02
C ALA A 123 -7.04 15.27 1.78
N GLU A 124 -7.97 14.60 1.09
CA GLU A 124 -8.85 13.61 1.72
C GLU A 124 -8.10 12.37 2.18
N SER A 125 -7.18 11.86 1.37
CA SER A 125 -6.34 10.73 1.80
C SER A 125 -5.61 11.06 3.10
N GLU A 126 -5.07 12.28 3.24
CA GLU A 126 -4.47 12.74 4.49
C GLU A 126 -5.53 12.91 5.61
N ARG A 127 -6.73 13.42 5.31
CA ARG A 127 -7.84 13.51 6.27
C ARG A 127 -8.23 12.14 6.84
N ILE A 128 -8.41 11.13 5.99
CA ILE A 128 -8.77 9.75 6.40
C ILE A 128 -7.63 9.15 7.24
N LYS A 129 -6.38 9.40 6.85
CA LYS A 129 -5.20 8.94 7.60
C LYS A 129 -5.11 9.60 8.98
N GLU A 130 -5.40 10.90 9.07
CA GLU A 130 -5.43 11.63 10.34
C GLU A 130 -6.59 11.16 11.21
N GLU A 131 -7.77 10.89 10.64
CA GLU A 131 -8.90 10.30 11.36
C GLU A 131 -8.55 8.93 11.94
N LEU A 132 -7.88 8.06 11.17
CA LEU A 132 -7.39 6.77 11.64
C LEU A 132 -6.39 6.93 12.80
N PHE A 133 -5.51 7.94 12.74
CA PHE A 133 -4.51 8.22 13.78
C PHE A 133 -5.11 8.86 15.04
N LEU A 134 -6.08 9.77 14.90
CA LEU A 134 -6.80 10.36 16.04
C LEU A 134 -7.61 9.29 16.79
N LEU A 135 -8.30 8.42 16.04
CA LEU A 135 -8.99 7.29 16.64
C LEU A 135 -8.03 6.34 17.37
N GLU A 136 -6.76 6.24 16.93
CA GLU A 136 -5.72 5.51 17.67
C GLU A 136 -5.39 6.23 18.97
N HIS A 137 -5.08 7.54 18.91
CA HIS A 137 -4.67 8.34 20.06
C HIS A 137 -5.71 8.37 21.20
N ASP A 138 -6.99 8.48 20.86
CA ASP A 138 -8.09 8.55 21.83
C ASP A 138 -8.24 7.27 22.69
N LEU A 139 -7.66 6.15 22.26
CA LEU A 139 -7.66 4.89 23.01
C LEU A 139 -6.51 4.73 23.97
N TRP A 140 -5.39 5.40 23.69
CA TRP A 140 -4.21 5.38 24.54
C TRP A 140 -4.40 6.26 25.79
N HIS A 141 -5.42 7.13 25.82
CA HIS A 141 -5.72 8.05 26.92
C HIS A 141 -6.72 7.52 27.96
N TYR A 142 -6.91 6.20 28.08
CA TYR A 142 -7.72 5.58 29.13
C TYR A 142 -6.99 4.40 29.78
#